data_AF-A0A556MQE8-F1
#
_entry.id   AF-A0A556MQE8-F1
#
_cell.length_a   1.000
_cell.length_b   1.000
_cell.length_c   1.000
_cell.angle_alpha   90.00
_cell.angle_beta   90.00
_cell.angle_gamma   90.00
#
_symmetry.space_group_name_H-M   'P 1'
#
loop_
_entity.id
_entity.type
_entity.pdbx_description
1 polymer ?
#
loop_
_entity_poly.entity_id
_entity_poly.type
_entity_poly.pdbx_seq_one_letter_code
_entity_poly.pdbx_strand_id
1 'polypeptide(L)'
;MKFSFLRKKWFKIPYTILLYGFAAYGFILTATYFAVKFNWTNESGSVDENNRYFAEMHNKYDQSFKVDSVSMIKHRFEVLNRIMLVNEFYPKNANYILSVYNENKDEKLALRMLDAVDLQLKKNKAYRKAWSKWKYKNENTSQKSTGLSVFEWMNIAEWQDFKQAVTKDKKYIDSVYHVTGVEPRLIVACLVGEQIRLFNSSRESYKRYIGPLKVLALENHLSYGVTGIKNGTALTIERYLSEKDSEFYPGEKYEALLDFDSTANYTTKANDTLDMRLQRLVQWENHYYSYLYTALFLREIKTQWEKAGYPIDDRPEILASLFNLGFQRSVPKPNPAVGGSVYKIKNTDYTFGSVAYEFFYSGELADVFPYKKLSFDEPRTVIKRPDPKED
;
A
#
# COMPACT_ATOMS: atom_id res chain seq x y z
N MET A 1 30.81 88.27 16.05
CA MET A 1 31.85 87.66 15.18
C MET A 1 31.18 87.27 13.87
N LYS A 2 31.36 88.07 12.80
CA LYS A 2 30.65 87.89 11.52
C LYS A 2 31.31 86.76 10.72
N PHE A 3 30.65 85.60 10.61
CA PHE A 3 31.11 84.48 9.78
C PHE A 3 31.09 84.85 8.29
N SER A 4 32.19 85.44 7.84
CA SER A 4 32.49 85.82 6.45
C SER A 4 32.97 84.61 5.63
N PHE A 5 32.17 83.55 5.54
CA PHE A 5 32.48 82.40 4.69
C PHE A 5 31.41 82.12 3.60
N LEU A 6 30.19 82.65 3.76
CA LEU A 6 29.05 82.38 2.87
C LEU A 6 28.97 83.25 1.59
N ARG A 7 30.02 84.02 1.28
CA ARG A 7 30.00 85.00 0.16
C ARG A 7 30.97 84.69 -0.99
N LYS A 8 31.60 83.50 -1.02
CA LYS A 8 32.39 83.03 -2.18
C LYS A 8 31.54 82.13 -3.10
N LYS A 9 31.57 82.40 -4.41
CA LYS A 9 30.82 81.64 -5.45
C LYS A 9 31.02 80.12 -5.38
N TRP A 10 32.16 79.67 -4.86
CA TRP A 10 32.53 78.26 -4.70
C TRP A 10 31.70 77.46 -3.68
N PHE A 11 31.06 78.11 -2.70
CA PHE A 11 30.20 77.40 -1.73
C PHE A 11 28.72 77.48 -2.12
N LYS A 12 28.32 78.59 -2.76
CA LYS A 12 26.92 78.82 -3.18
C LYS A 12 26.47 77.82 -4.24
N ILE A 13 27.28 77.58 -5.28
CA ILE A 13 26.90 76.69 -6.39
C ILE A 13 26.65 75.25 -5.93
N PRO A 14 27.57 74.56 -5.21
CA PRO A 14 27.31 73.20 -4.74
C PRO A 14 26.18 73.14 -3.71
N TYR A 15 26.06 74.12 -2.81
CA TYR A 15 24.95 74.19 -1.86
C TYR A 15 23.60 74.31 -2.57
N THR A 16 23.51 75.17 -3.60
CA THR A 16 22.28 75.35 -4.38
C THR A 16 21.92 74.10 -5.19
N ILE A 17 22.92 73.41 -5.78
CA ILE A 17 22.70 72.12 -6.46
C ILE A 17 22.19 71.07 -5.47
N LEU A 18 22.79 70.97 -4.28
CA LEU A 18 22.39 70.03 -3.25
C LEU A 18 20.99 70.34 -2.71
N LEU A 19 20.68 71.63 -2.51
CA LEU A 19 19.35 72.10 -2.08
C LEU A 19 18.27 71.73 -3.10
N TYR A 20 18.48 72.04 -4.39
CA TYR A 20 17.52 71.70 -5.43
C TYR A 20 17.44 70.19 -5.69
N GLY A 21 18.55 69.45 -5.58
CA GLY A 21 18.55 68.00 -5.65
C GLY A 21 17.75 67.36 -4.52
N PHE A 22 17.93 67.84 -3.28
CA PHE A 22 17.18 67.37 -2.12
C PHE A 22 15.69 67.74 -2.21
N ALA A 23 15.38 68.95 -2.69
CA ALA A 23 14.00 69.39 -2.91
C ALA A 23 13.30 68.57 -4.02
N ALA A 24 13.99 68.29 -5.13
CA ALA A 24 13.47 67.44 -6.19
C ALA A 24 13.24 66.00 -5.72
N TYR A 25 14.17 65.45 -4.94
CA TYR A 25 14.01 64.13 -4.34
C TYR A 25 12.84 64.08 -3.35
N GLY A 26 12.72 65.08 -2.48
CA GLY A 26 11.59 65.23 -1.56
C GLY A 26 10.25 65.37 -2.29
N PHE A 27 10.21 66.11 -3.38
CA PHE A 27 9.03 66.26 -4.24
C PHE A 27 8.63 64.94 -4.91
N ILE A 28 9.59 64.17 -5.44
CA ILE A 28 9.32 62.86 -6.02
C ILE A 28 8.75 61.91 -4.95
N LEU A 29 9.36 61.83 -3.76
CA LEU A 29 8.88 60.97 -2.68
C LEU A 29 7.48 61.37 -2.19
N THR A 30 7.20 62.67 -2.04
CA THR A 30 5.85 63.14 -1.69
C THR A 30 4.86 62.86 -2.81
N ALA A 31 5.18 63.16 -4.07
CA ALA A 31 4.33 62.84 -5.21
C ALA A 31 4.01 61.35 -5.31
N THR A 32 4.98 60.46 -5.09
CA THR A 32 4.77 59.00 -5.04
C THR A 32 3.91 58.60 -3.84
N TYR A 33 4.16 59.15 -2.65
CA TYR A 33 3.32 58.89 -1.47
C TYR A 33 1.86 59.33 -1.70
N PHE A 34 1.65 60.49 -2.30
CA PHE A 34 0.31 60.98 -2.66
C PHE A 34 -0.32 60.12 -3.77
N ALA A 35 0.43 59.71 -4.80
CA ALA A 35 -0.07 58.82 -5.85
C ALA A 35 -0.54 57.47 -5.28
N VAL A 36 0.18 56.89 -4.32
CA VAL A 36 -0.21 55.65 -3.63
C VAL A 36 -1.38 55.91 -2.66
N LYS A 37 -1.30 56.96 -1.83
CA LYS A 37 -2.33 57.29 -0.81
C LYS A 37 -3.69 57.61 -1.42
N PHE A 38 -3.70 58.25 -2.59
CA PHE A 38 -4.93 58.59 -3.33
C PHE A 38 -5.30 57.55 -4.39
N ASN A 39 -4.65 56.36 -4.37
CA ASN A 39 -4.96 55.25 -5.26
C ASN A 39 -4.86 55.60 -6.76
N TRP A 40 -4.04 56.60 -7.14
CA TRP A 40 -3.87 57.02 -8.54
C TRP A 40 -3.20 55.95 -9.40
N THR A 41 -2.53 54.98 -8.78
CA THR A 41 -1.93 53.81 -9.44
C THR A 41 -2.74 52.52 -9.24
N ASN A 42 -3.96 52.59 -8.71
CA ASN A 42 -4.80 51.40 -8.64
C ASN A 42 -5.31 51.08 -10.05
N GLU A 43 -4.72 50.06 -10.67
CA GLU A 43 -5.31 49.45 -11.85
C GLU A 43 -6.66 48.85 -11.45
N SER A 44 -7.73 49.23 -12.14
CA SER A 44 -9.02 48.58 -11.97
C SER A 44 -8.86 47.12 -12.36
N GLY A 45 -9.14 46.19 -11.44
CA GLY A 45 -9.03 44.77 -11.69
C GLY A 45 -9.73 44.36 -12.98
N SER A 46 -9.04 43.59 -13.83
CA SER A 46 -9.60 43.09 -15.09
C SER A 46 -10.46 41.86 -14.85
N VAL A 47 -11.58 41.74 -15.55
CA VAL A 47 -12.38 40.50 -15.58
C VAL A 47 -11.70 39.50 -16.50
N ASP A 48 -11.49 38.27 -16.02
CA ASP A 48 -10.85 37.19 -16.80
C ASP A 48 -11.70 36.78 -18.01
N GLU A 49 -11.07 36.52 -19.16
CA GLU A 49 -11.74 36.05 -20.38
C GLU A 49 -12.54 34.74 -20.18
N ASN A 50 -12.18 33.96 -19.16
CA ASN A 50 -12.83 32.71 -18.79
C ASN A 50 -13.88 32.85 -17.69
N ASN A 51 -14.25 34.07 -17.29
CA ASN A 51 -15.20 34.31 -16.19
C ASN A 51 -16.49 33.47 -16.31
N ARG A 52 -17.02 33.32 -17.53
CA ARG A 52 -18.19 32.47 -17.80
C ARG A 52 -17.93 30.99 -17.47
N TYR A 53 -16.76 30.46 -17.85
CA TYR A 53 -16.38 29.08 -17.55
C TYR A 53 -16.23 28.86 -16.04
N PHE A 54 -15.68 29.83 -15.30
CA PHE A 54 -15.60 29.74 -13.84
C PHE A 54 -16.98 29.67 -13.19
N ALA A 55 -17.94 30.49 -13.65
CA ALA A 55 -19.32 30.45 -13.17
C ALA A 55 -20.03 29.12 -13.50
N GLU A 56 -19.84 28.60 -14.72
CA GLU A 56 -20.38 27.29 -15.13
C GLU A 56 -19.83 26.15 -14.25
N MET A 57 -18.53 26.15 -13.96
CA MET A 57 -17.90 25.16 -13.08
C MET A 57 -18.45 25.27 -11.64
N HIS A 58 -18.61 26.48 -11.11
CA HIS A 58 -19.18 26.68 -9.78
C HIS A 58 -20.59 26.05 -9.67
N ASN A 59 -21.48 26.39 -10.61
CA ASN A 59 -22.85 25.87 -10.63
C ASN A 59 -22.90 24.34 -10.76
N LYS A 60 -22.10 23.77 -11.67
CA LYS A 60 -22.00 22.32 -11.90
C LYS A 60 -21.75 21.56 -10.60
N TYR A 61 -20.80 22.04 -9.81
CA TYR A 61 -20.29 21.29 -8.67
C TYR A 61 -21.00 21.60 -7.33
N ASP A 62 -21.60 22.78 -7.17
CA ASP A 62 -22.25 23.16 -5.90
C ASP A 62 -23.76 22.93 -5.88
N GLN A 63 -24.44 22.89 -7.04
CA GLN A 63 -25.90 22.72 -7.09
C GLN A 63 -26.35 21.42 -7.76
N SER A 64 -25.56 20.87 -8.70
CA SER A 64 -25.99 19.74 -9.54
C SER A 64 -25.19 18.45 -9.36
N PHE A 65 -24.17 18.46 -8.50
CA PHE A 65 -23.30 17.29 -8.31
C PHE A 65 -23.99 16.24 -7.45
N LYS A 66 -24.23 15.05 -8.02
CA LYS A 66 -24.93 13.96 -7.33
C LYS A 66 -23.92 13.07 -6.61
N VAL A 67 -24.24 12.71 -5.36
CA VAL A 67 -23.37 11.90 -4.47
C VAL A 67 -23.99 10.56 -4.09
N ASP A 68 -24.97 10.07 -4.84
CA ASP A 68 -25.53 8.73 -4.63
C ASP A 68 -24.56 7.62 -5.07
N SER A 69 -24.70 6.41 -4.54
CA SER A 69 -23.74 5.32 -4.79
C SER A 69 -23.54 4.99 -6.28
N VAL A 70 -24.57 5.17 -7.11
CA VAL A 70 -24.49 4.93 -8.55
C VAL A 70 -23.75 6.08 -9.24
N SER A 71 -24.06 7.32 -8.88
CA SER A 71 -23.37 8.49 -9.41
C SER A 71 -21.89 8.50 -9.02
N MET A 72 -21.54 8.09 -7.80
CA MET A 72 -20.16 8.04 -7.32
C MET A 72 -19.29 7.06 -8.13
N ILE A 73 -19.82 5.88 -8.47
CA ILE A 73 -19.09 4.93 -9.35
C ILE A 73 -18.86 5.55 -10.74
N LYS A 74 -19.87 6.22 -11.28
CA LYS A 74 -19.76 6.92 -12.57
C LYS A 74 -18.74 8.05 -12.52
N HIS A 75 -18.74 8.85 -11.45
CA HIS A 75 -17.78 9.94 -11.25
C HIS A 75 -16.35 9.41 -11.09
N ARG A 76 -16.15 8.34 -10.33
CA ARG A 76 -14.84 7.68 -10.22
C ARG A 76 -14.33 7.20 -11.57
N PHE A 77 -15.19 6.54 -12.35
CA PHE A 77 -14.84 6.10 -13.71
C PHE A 77 -14.44 7.30 -14.59
N GLU A 78 -15.21 8.39 -14.55
CA GLU A 78 -14.90 9.62 -15.28
C GLU A 78 -13.55 10.21 -14.85
N VAL A 79 -13.29 10.35 -13.54
CA VAL A 79 -12.02 10.87 -13.01
C VAL A 79 -10.83 10.09 -13.55
N LEU A 80 -10.84 8.76 -13.41
CA LEU A 80 -9.70 7.92 -13.82
C LEU A 80 -9.44 8.00 -15.33
N ASN A 81 -10.49 7.96 -16.14
CA ASN A 81 -10.35 8.09 -17.59
C ASN A 81 -9.84 9.47 -18.01
N ARG A 82 -10.32 10.53 -17.36
CA ARG A 82 -9.88 11.90 -17.63
C ARG A 82 -8.43 12.11 -17.22
N ILE A 83 -8.00 11.57 -16.08
CA ILE A 83 -6.60 11.54 -15.68
C ILE A 83 -5.75 10.85 -16.75
N MET A 84 -6.19 9.68 -17.25
CA MET A 84 -5.48 8.97 -18.32
C MET A 84 -5.39 9.79 -19.60
N LEU A 85 -6.48 10.44 -20.02
CA LEU A 85 -6.48 11.33 -21.17
C LEU A 85 -5.50 12.50 -20.97
N VAL A 86 -5.53 13.16 -19.80
CA VAL A 86 -4.56 14.22 -19.48
C VAL A 86 -3.14 13.66 -19.48
N ASN A 87 -2.92 12.42 -19.05
CA ASN A 87 -1.61 11.80 -19.00
C ASN A 87 -0.98 11.62 -20.40
N GLU A 88 -1.79 11.36 -21.43
CA GLU A 88 -1.33 11.25 -22.82
C GLU A 88 -0.73 12.56 -23.36
N PHE A 89 -1.14 13.72 -22.83
CA PHE A 89 -0.72 15.04 -23.32
C PHE A 89 0.17 15.80 -22.32
N TYR A 90 -0.14 15.70 -21.02
CA TYR A 90 0.47 16.44 -19.91
C TYR A 90 0.63 15.55 -18.67
N PRO A 91 1.56 14.58 -18.68
CA PRO A 91 1.72 13.58 -17.62
C PRO A 91 2.00 14.18 -16.24
N LYS A 92 2.68 15.34 -16.18
CA LYS A 92 2.93 16.06 -14.92
C LYS A 92 1.63 16.47 -14.22
N ASN A 93 0.68 17.03 -14.96
CA ASN A 93 -0.61 17.46 -14.42
C ASN A 93 -1.49 16.26 -14.05
N ALA A 94 -1.49 15.21 -14.88
CA ALA A 94 -2.19 13.97 -14.56
C ALA A 94 -1.68 13.38 -13.23
N ASN A 95 -0.36 13.36 -13.01
CA ASN A 95 0.23 12.86 -11.78
C ASN A 95 -0.18 13.71 -10.55
N TYR A 96 -0.18 15.05 -10.65
CA TYR A 96 -0.65 15.90 -9.56
C TYR A 96 -2.11 15.64 -9.18
N ILE A 97 -2.97 15.51 -10.19
CA ILE A 97 -4.40 15.23 -9.96
C ILE A 97 -4.60 13.84 -9.36
N LEU A 98 -3.89 12.84 -9.89
CA LEU A 98 -3.96 11.48 -9.38
C LEU A 98 -3.48 11.37 -7.93
N SER A 99 -2.39 12.07 -7.57
CA SER A 99 -1.88 12.11 -6.19
C SER A 99 -2.93 12.66 -5.23
N VAL A 100 -3.50 13.83 -5.54
CA VAL A 100 -4.54 14.46 -4.71
C VAL A 100 -5.76 13.55 -4.60
N TYR A 101 -6.24 12.99 -5.72
CA TYR A 101 -7.37 12.07 -5.70
C TYR A 101 -7.09 10.80 -4.90
N ASN A 102 -5.86 10.28 -4.95
CA ASN A 102 -5.50 9.10 -4.20
C ASN A 102 -5.50 9.32 -2.68
N GLU A 103 -5.15 10.52 -2.23
CA GLU A 103 -5.11 10.90 -0.82
C GLU A 103 -6.51 11.16 -0.24
N ASN A 104 -7.36 11.91 -0.95
CA ASN A 104 -8.63 12.36 -0.40
C ASN A 104 -9.86 11.55 -0.85
N LYS A 105 -9.74 10.79 -1.94
CA LYS A 105 -10.86 10.08 -2.60
C LYS A 105 -12.05 10.99 -2.91
N ASP A 106 -11.79 12.26 -3.22
CA ASP A 106 -12.83 13.26 -3.52
C ASP A 106 -12.99 13.39 -5.05
N GLU A 107 -14.02 12.73 -5.58
CA GLU A 107 -14.35 12.81 -7.01
C GLU A 107 -14.72 14.24 -7.45
N LYS A 108 -15.38 15.03 -6.60
CA LYS A 108 -15.79 16.41 -6.93
C LYS A 108 -14.57 17.29 -7.12
N LEU A 109 -13.60 17.21 -6.21
CA LEU A 109 -12.35 17.96 -6.29
C LEU A 109 -11.51 17.50 -7.51
N ALA A 110 -11.36 16.19 -7.72
CA ALA A 110 -10.59 15.69 -8.86
C ALA A 110 -11.20 16.14 -10.20
N LEU A 111 -12.53 16.09 -10.35
CA LEU A 111 -13.21 16.58 -11.55
C LEU A 111 -13.05 18.09 -11.75
N ARG A 112 -13.07 18.89 -10.67
CA ARG A 112 -12.74 20.33 -10.73
C ARG A 112 -11.32 20.59 -11.21
N MET A 113 -10.34 19.83 -10.72
CA MET A 113 -8.95 19.95 -11.17
C MET A 113 -8.81 19.60 -12.67
N LEU A 114 -9.51 18.57 -13.13
CA LEU A 114 -9.53 18.19 -14.54
C LEU A 114 -10.23 19.25 -15.42
N ASP A 115 -11.32 19.84 -14.95
CA ASP A 115 -12.01 20.94 -15.65
C ASP A 115 -11.10 22.17 -15.80
N ALA A 116 -10.25 22.47 -14.81
CA ALA A 116 -9.24 23.52 -14.91
C ALA A 116 -8.17 23.21 -15.99
N VAL A 117 -7.76 21.95 -16.13
CA VAL A 117 -6.87 21.51 -17.22
C VAL A 117 -7.56 21.68 -18.57
N ASP A 118 -8.82 21.24 -18.69
CA ASP A 118 -9.60 21.37 -19.93
C ASP A 118 -9.71 22.83 -20.39
N LEU A 119 -9.91 23.75 -19.43
CA LEU A 119 -9.99 25.18 -19.72
C LEU A 119 -8.69 25.70 -20.34
N GLN A 120 -7.53 25.29 -19.80
CA GLN A 120 -6.24 25.67 -20.34
C GLN A 120 -5.98 25.04 -21.72
N LEU A 121 -6.48 23.83 -21.94
CA LEU A 121 -6.31 23.09 -23.19
C LEU A 121 -7.41 23.38 -24.21
N LYS A 122 -8.29 24.35 -23.97
CA LYS A 122 -9.43 24.68 -24.85
C LYS A 122 -9.04 24.95 -26.32
N LYS A 123 -7.81 25.42 -26.58
CA LYS A 123 -7.29 25.69 -27.93
C LYS A 123 -6.49 24.52 -28.53
N ASN A 124 -6.17 23.49 -27.75
CA ASN A 124 -5.44 22.31 -28.21
C ASN A 124 -6.39 21.38 -29.00
N LYS A 125 -6.30 21.41 -30.34
CA LYS A 125 -7.19 20.64 -31.23
C LYS A 125 -7.08 19.13 -31.02
N ALA A 126 -5.87 18.62 -30.80
CA ALA A 126 -5.63 17.19 -30.60
C ALA A 126 -6.28 16.70 -29.29
N TYR A 127 -6.05 17.43 -28.20
CA TYR A 127 -6.68 17.16 -26.90
C TYR A 127 -8.21 17.20 -27.01
N ARG A 128 -8.78 18.25 -27.62
CA ARG A 128 -10.23 18.38 -27.76
C ARG A 128 -10.86 17.25 -28.58
N LYS A 129 -10.19 16.79 -29.63
CA LYS A 129 -10.64 15.64 -30.43
C LYS A 129 -10.63 14.34 -29.62
N ALA A 130 -9.59 14.12 -28.81
CA ALA A 130 -9.49 12.96 -27.95
C ALA A 130 -10.57 13.00 -26.84
N TRP A 131 -10.76 14.16 -26.21
CA TRP A 131 -11.81 14.40 -25.22
C TRP A 131 -13.22 14.17 -25.77
N SER A 132 -13.54 14.72 -26.94
CA SER A 132 -14.85 14.54 -27.56
C SER A 132 -15.12 13.08 -27.93
N LYS A 133 -14.10 12.38 -28.44
CA LYS A 133 -14.20 10.94 -28.75
C LYS A 133 -14.47 10.12 -27.49
N TRP A 134 -13.77 10.41 -26.39
CA TRP A 134 -13.99 9.76 -25.11
C TRP A 134 -15.41 10.02 -24.59
N LYS A 135 -15.86 11.29 -24.58
CA LYS A 135 -17.18 11.67 -24.09
C LYS A 135 -18.30 10.97 -24.86
N TYR A 136 -18.22 10.98 -26.19
CA TYR A 136 -19.17 10.28 -27.05
C TYR A 136 -19.20 8.77 -26.76
N LYS A 137 -18.03 8.13 -26.59
CA LYS A 137 -17.97 6.72 -26.24
C LYS A 137 -18.63 6.46 -24.88
N ASN A 138 -18.33 7.28 -23.88
CA ASN A 138 -18.86 7.11 -22.52
C ASN A 138 -20.38 7.29 -22.46
N GLU A 139 -20.94 8.28 -23.16
CA GLU A 139 -22.39 8.53 -23.20
C GLU A 139 -23.17 7.41 -23.89
N ASN A 140 -22.54 6.72 -24.85
CA ASN A 140 -23.17 5.64 -25.62
C ASN A 140 -22.84 4.22 -25.13
N THR A 141 -22.01 4.08 -24.09
CA THR A 141 -21.63 2.77 -23.55
C THR A 141 -22.56 2.41 -22.39
N SER A 142 -23.34 1.34 -22.53
CA SER A 142 -24.25 0.79 -21.51
C SER A 142 -23.60 -0.25 -20.59
N GLN A 143 -22.27 -0.17 -20.40
CA GLN A 143 -21.53 -1.19 -19.68
C GLN A 143 -21.92 -1.21 -18.20
N LYS A 144 -22.55 -2.31 -17.78
CA LYS A 144 -22.88 -2.56 -16.37
C LYS A 144 -21.59 -2.74 -15.59
N SER A 145 -21.29 -1.82 -14.68
CA SER A 145 -20.20 -1.96 -13.72
C SER A 145 -20.71 -2.61 -12.42
N THR A 146 -19.80 -3.24 -11.68
CA THR A 146 -20.06 -3.83 -10.38
C THR A 146 -18.98 -3.36 -9.39
N GLY A 147 -19.33 -3.26 -8.12
CA GLY A 147 -18.37 -2.99 -7.04
C GLY A 147 -17.67 -4.23 -6.50
N LEU A 148 -17.92 -5.40 -7.11
CA LEU A 148 -17.32 -6.67 -6.70
C LEU A 148 -15.89 -6.82 -7.24
N SER A 149 -15.07 -7.59 -6.52
CA SER A 149 -13.76 -8.03 -6.99
C SER A 149 -13.91 -8.96 -8.19
N VAL A 150 -12.93 -8.92 -9.10
CA VAL A 150 -12.80 -9.91 -10.17
C VAL A 150 -12.47 -11.30 -9.61
N PHE A 151 -11.83 -11.36 -8.44
CA PHE A 151 -11.54 -12.61 -7.74
C PHE A 151 -12.77 -13.03 -6.92
N GLU A 152 -13.51 -14.04 -7.39
CA GLU A 152 -14.83 -14.37 -6.85
C GLU A 152 -14.81 -14.72 -5.36
N TRP A 153 -13.72 -15.32 -4.89
CA TRP A 153 -13.56 -15.73 -3.50
C TRP A 153 -13.40 -14.56 -2.54
N MET A 154 -12.98 -13.38 -3.00
CA MET A 154 -12.96 -12.16 -2.19
C MET A 154 -14.37 -11.57 -1.98
N ASN A 155 -15.35 -12.01 -2.77
CA ASN A 155 -16.72 -11.51 -2.70
C ASN A 155 -17.61 -12.29 -1.71
N ILE A 156 -17.07 -13.27 -0.99
CA ILE A 156 -17.83 -14.03 0.01
C ILE A 156 -17.85 -13.30 1.35
N ALA A 157 -18.87 -13.54 2.17
CA ALA A 157 -19.00 -12.88 3.47
C ALA A 157 -17.83 -13.24 4.40
N GLU A 158 -17.39 -14.50 4.32
CA GLU A 158 -16.29 -15.06 5.10
C GLU A 158 -14.97 -14.28 4.91
N TRP A 159 -14.77 -13.66 3.73
CA TRP A 159 -13.62 -12.80 3.46
C TRP A 159 -13.60 -11.53 4.31
N GLN A 160 -14.77 -10.91 4.55
CA GLN A 160 -14.83 -9.67 5.33
C GLN A 160 -14.48 -9.88 6.80
N ASP A 161 -14.83 -11.03 7.36
CA ASP A 161 -14.46 -11.40 8.73
C ASP A 161 -12.97 -11.75 8.81
N PHE A 162 -12.43 -12.49 7.81
CA PHE A 162 -11.00 -12.76 7.71
C PHE A 162 -10.18 -11.48 7.73
N LYS A 163 -10.54 -10.46 6.93
CA LYS A 163 -9.83 -9.18 6.90
C LYS A 163 -9.74 -8.52 8.27
N GLN A 164 -10.83 -8.55 9.02
CA GLN A 164 -10.85 -8.00 10.38
C GLN A 164 -9.99 -8.84 11.34
N ALA A 165 -10.01 -10.16 11.20
CA ALA A 165 -9.20 -11.07 12.01
C ALA A 165 -7.69 -10.87 11.76
N VAL A 166 -7.25 -10.97 10.51
CA VAL A 166 -5.82 -10.86 10.16
C VAL A 166 -5.24 -9.46 10.44
N THR A 167 -6.06 -8.41 10.39
CA THR A 167 -5.61 -7.05 10.74
C THR A 167 -5.21 -6.95 12.21
N LYS A 168 -5.85 -7.70 13.12
CA LYS A 168 -5.47 -7.76 14.55
C LYS A 168 -4.08 -8.38 14.74
N ASP A 169 -3.69 -9.25 13.82
CA ASP A 169 -2.42 -9.98 13.86
C ASP A 169 -1.25 -9.23 13.21
N LYS A 170 -1.51 -8.04 12.65
CA LYS A 170 -0.49 -7.21 11.98
C LYS A 170 0.80 -7.09 12.80
N LYS A 171 0.67 -6.83 14.11
CA LYS A 171 1.83 -6.69 15.02
C LYS A 171 2.71 -7.95 15.06
N TYR A 172 2.12 -9.14 15.01
CA TYR A 172 2.86 -10.40 15.06
C TYR A 172 3.54 -10.65 13.71
N ILE A 173 2.83 -10.42 12.61
CA ILE A 173 3.35 -10.60 11.25
C ILE A 173 4.50 -9.62 10.98
N ASP A 174 4.37 -8.35 11.39
CA ASP A 174 5.44 -7.35 11.30
C ASP A 174 6.66 -7.73 12.15
N SER A 175 6.43 -8.27 13.35
CA SER A 175 7.51 -8.77 14.22
C SER A 175 8.26 -9.95 13.56
N VAL A 176 7.55 -10.85 12.89
CA VAL A 176 8.16 -11.94 12.12
C VAL A 176 8.97 -11.38 10.95
N TYR A 177 8.48 -10.38 10.23
CA TYR A 177 9.25 -9.72 9.18
C TYR A 177 10.56 -9.12 9.73
N HIS A 178 10.57 -8.55 10.93
CA HIS A 178 11.78 -7.98 11.52
C HIS A 178 12.88 -9.02 11.79
N VAL A 179 12.53 -10.24 12.19
CA VAL A 179 13.52 -11.28 12.53
C VAL A 179 13.81 -12.24 11.38
N THR A 180 12.91 -12.37 10.41
CA THR A 180 13.10 -13.26 9.25
C THR A 180 13.45 -12.52 7.98
N GLY A 181 13.03 -11.26 7.83
CA GLY A 181 13.06 -10.49 6.58
C GLY A 181 12.01 -10.92 5.55
N VAL A 182 11.10 -11.87 5.86
CA VAL A 182 10.09 -12.35 4.90
C VAL A 182 8.92 -11.38 4.88
N GLU A 183 8.54 -10.94 3.69
CA GLU A 183 7.50 -9.93 3.50
C GLU A 183 6.17 -10.34 4.16
N PRO A 184 5.55 -9.46 4.97
CA PRO A 184 4.25 -9.71 5.61
C PRO A 184 3.17 -10.20 4.65
N ARG A 185 3.10 -9.61 3.45
CA ARG A 185 2.11 -9.95 2.43
C ARG A 185 2.26 -11.38 1.91
N LEU A 186 3.49 -11.89 1.81
CA LEU A 186 3.77 -13.27 1.41
C LEU A 186 3.36 -14.27 2.51
N ILE A 187 3.62 -13.94 3.78
CA ILE A 187 3.16 -14.73 4.92
C ILE A 187 1.63 -14.81 4.93
N VAL A 188 0.97 -13.66 4.72
CA VAL A 188 -0.51 -13.59 4.67
C VAL A 188 -1.05 -14.35 3.45
N ALA A 189 -0.35 -14.37 2.31
CA ALA A 189 -0.78 -15.15 1.15
C ALA A 189 -0.90 -16.66 1.48
N CYS A 190 0.04 -17.20 2.27
CA CYS A 190 -0.04 -18.57 2.75
C CYS A 190 -1.20 -18.75 3.74
N LEU A 191 -1.41 -17.79 4.65
CA LEU A 191 -2.54 -17.80 5.57
C LEU A 191 -3.89 -17.81 4.83
N VAL A 192 -4.05 -16.99 3.79
CA VAL A 192 -5.29 -16.87 3.02
C VAL A 192 -5.66 -18.20 2.37
N GLY A 193 -4.70 -18.89 1.76
CA GLY A 193 -4.93 -20.21 1.17
C GLY A 193 -5.51 -21.19 2.18
N GLU A 194 -4.98 -21.21 3.41
CA GLU A 194 -5.47 -22.13 4.46
C GLU A 194 -6.82 -21.71 5.02
N GLN A 195 -7.01 -20.42 5.32
CA GLN A 195 -8.24 -19.93 5.93
C GLN A 195 -9.44 -20.06 4.98
N ILE A 196 -9.25 -19.75 3.69
CA ILE A 196 -10.30 -19.94 2.68
C ILE A 196 -10.66 -21.42 2.51
N ARG A 197 -9.65 -22.31 2.50
CA ARG A 197 -9.86 -23.76 2.47
C ARG A 197 -10.71 -24.22 3.67
N LEU A 198 -10.37 -23.77 4.88
CA LEU A 198 -11.07 -24.12 6.12
C LEU A 198 -12.50 -23.60 6.17
N PHE A 199 -12.75 -22.35 5.77
CA PHE A 199 -14.10 -21.79 5.75
C PHE A 199 -15.04 -22.56 4.82
N ASN A 200 -14.49 -23.05 3.71
CA ASN A 200 -15.23 -23.84 2.76
C ASN A 200 -15.51 -25.26 3.27
N SER A 201 -14.54 -25.93 3.89
CA SER A 201 -14.70 -27.29 4.42
C SER A 201 -15.45 -27.37 5.74
N SER A 202 -15.52 -26.28 6.52
CA SER A 202 -16.04 -26.26 7.90
C SER A 202 -17.01 -25.11 8.14
N ARG A 203 -17.91 -24.88 7.18
CA ARG A 203 -18.82 -23.72 7.14
C ARG A 203 -19.75 -23.58 8.35
N GLU A 204 -20.18 -24.70 8.94
CA GLU A 204 -21.03 -24.67 10.14
C GLU A 204 -20.27 -24.21 11.38
N SER A 205 -19.08 -24.77 11.63
CA SER A 205 -18.18 -24.34 12.68
C SER A 205 -17.77 -22.88 12.51
N TYR A 206 -17.54 -22.45 11.27
CA TYR A 206 -17.28 -21.05 10.94
C TYR A 206 -18.42 -20.14 11.42
N LYS A 207 -19.66 -20.42 11.03
CA LYS A 207 -20.82 -19.59 11.38
C LYS A 207 -21.05 -19.50 12.89
N ARG A 208 -20.74 -20.59 13.62
CA ARG A 208 -21.00 -20.69 15.05
C ARG A 208 -19.95 -19.99 15.92
N TYR A 209 -18.68 -20.05 15.53
CA TYR A 209 -17.57 -19.63 16.40
C TYR A 209 -16.69 -18.55 15.77
N ILE A 210 -16.41 -18.65 14.47
CA ILE A 210 -15.40 -17.80 13.80
C ILE A 210 -16.00 -16.46 13.37
N GLY A 211 -17.14 -16.49 12.66
CA GLY A 211 -17.81 -15.29 12.16
C GLY A 211 -18.18 -14.29 13.27
N PRO A 212 -18.86 -14.71 14.35
CA PRO A 212 -19.24 -13.81 15.44
C PRO A 212 -18.05 -13.16 16.14
N LEU A 213 -16.95 -13.89 16.33
CA LEU A 213 -15.76 -13.42 17.05
C LEU A 213 -14.75 -12.71 16.15
N LYS A 214 -14.87 -12.89 14.82
CA LYS A 214 -13.93 -12.36 13.81
C LYS A 214 -12.49 -12.70 14.17
N VAL A 215 -12.26 -14.00 14.35
CA VAL A 215 -10.96 -14.61 14.68
C VAL A 215 -10.49 -15.50 13.52
N LEU A 216 -9.22 -15.88 13.53
CA LEU A 216 -8.72 -16.86 12.57
C LEU A 216 -9.08 -18.28 13.03
N ALA A 217 -9.33 -19.18 12.07
CA ALA A 217 -9.55 -20.58 12.38
C ALA A 217 -8.22 -21.22 12.80
N LEU A 218 -8.25 -21.91 13.94
CA LEU A 218 -7.11 -22.62 14.49
C LEU A 218 -7.21 -24.11 14.16
N GLU A 219 -6.24 -24.67 13.44
CA GLU A 219 -6.12 -26.11 13.27
C GLU A 219 -5.37 -26.71 14.48
N ASN A 220 -5.80 -27.89 14.97
CA ASN A 220 -5.23 -28.52 16.17
C ASN A 220 -5.18 -30.06 16.16
N HIS A 221 -5.13 -30.68 14.97
CA HIS A 221 -5.07 -32.14 14.83
C HIS A 221 -3.95 -32.59 13.89
N LEU A 222 -4.17 -32.57 12.57
CA LEU A 222 -3.17 -33.00 11.58
C LEU A 222 -2.28 -31.85 11.11
N SER A 223 -2.78 -30.63 11.30
CA SER A 223 -2.16 -29.35 11.00
C SER A 223 -2.44 -28.43 12.20
N TYR A 224 -1.52 -27.51 12.48
CA TYR A 224 -1.51 -26.70 13.70
C TYR A 224 -1.38 -25.22 13.40
N GLY A 225 -2.04 -24.41 14.22
CA GLY A 225 -1.97 -22.96 14.10
C GLY A 225 -2.93 -22.40 13.05
N VAL A 226 -2.80 -21.10 12.79
CA VAL A 226 -3.65 -20.39 11.82
C VAL A 226 -3.22 -20.61 10.37
N THR A 227 -1.97 -21.03 10.15
CA THR A 227 -1.38 -21.35 8.84
C THR A 227 -1.27 -22.85 8.57
N GLY A 228 -1.86 -23.72 9.40
CA GLY A 228 -2.01 -25.14 9.09
C GLY A 228 -0.72 -25.96 9.04
N ILE A 229 0.28 -25.67 9.87
CA ILE A 229 1.59 -26.33 9.86
C ILE A 229 1.49 -27.74 10.43
N LYS A 230 1.96 -28.75 9.69
CA LYS A 230 2.04 -30.14 10.17
C LYS A 230 3.20 -30.31 11.15
N ASN A 231 3.06 -31.18 12.15
CA ASN A 231 4.13 -31.45 13.13
C ASN A 231 5.46 -31.86 12.44
N GLY A 232 5.39 -32.79 11.48
CA GLY A 232 6.58 -33.20 10.71
C GLY A 232 7.25 -32.07 9.92
N THR A 233 6.46 -31.10 9.44
CA THR A 233 6.99 -29.90 8.78
C THR A 233 7.69 -29.00 9.79
N ALA A 234 7.09 -28.78 10.97
CA ALA A 234 7.69 -27.96 12.02
C ALA A 234 9.03 -28.54 12.50
N LEU A 235 9.10 -29.86 12.71
CA LEU A 235 10.35 -30.57 13.02
C LEU A 235 11.40 -30.40 11.91
N THR A 236 10.98 -30.43 10.65
CA THR A 236 11.90 -30.29 9.51
C THR A 236 12.46 -28.87 9.43
N ILE A 237 11.66 -27.85 9.71
CA ILE A 237 12.10 -26.44 9.79
C ILE A 237 13.16 -26.29 10.89
N GLU A 238 12.85 -26.74 12.11
CA GLU A 238 13.82 -26.67 13.23
C GLU A 238 15.14 -27.36 12.88
N ARG A 239 15.08 -28.51 12.20
CA ARG A 239 16.27 -29.24 11.75
C ARG A 239 17.08 -28.43 10.73
N TYR A 240 16.45 -27.94 9.67
CA TYR A 240 17.13 -27.19 8.61
C TYR A 240 17.67 -25.83 9.03
N LEU A 241 17.13 -25.24 10.10
CA LEU A 241 17.77 -24.10 10.75
C LEU A 241 19.16 -24.43 11.28
N SER A 242 19.45 -25.67 11.69
CA SER A 242 20.72 -26.05 12.34
C SER A 242 21.69 -26.83 11.45
N GLU A 243 21.20 -27.47 10.39
CA GLU A 243 22.01 -28.30 9.49
C GLU A 243 22.71 -27.44 8.42
N LYS A 244 23.90 -26.91 8.72
CA LYS A 244 24.64 -26.00 7.81
C LYS A 244 24.90 -26.55 6.41
N ASP A 245 25.05 -27.87 6.28
CA ASP A 245 25.30 -28.53 4.98
C ASP A 245 24.01 -28.78 4.17
N SER A 246 22.84 -28.49 4.75
CA SER A 246 21.55 -28.65 4.07
C SER A 246 21.39 -27.63 2.92
N GLU A 247 20.83 -28.08 1.80
CA GLU A 247 20.40 -27.18 0.72
C GLU A 247 19.37 -26.15 1.22
N PHE A 248 18.59 -26.49 2.25
CA PHE A 248 17.58 -25.62 2.85
C PHE A 248 18.14 -24.61 3.86
N TYR A 249 19.39 -24.80 4.33
CA TYR A 249 19.95 -23.99 5.41
C TYR A 249 20.00 -22.49 5.04
N PRO A 250 19.25 -21.62 5.76
CA PRO A 250 19.07 -20.23 5.38
C PRO A 250 20.15 -19.28 5.94
N GLY A 251 21.04 -19.77 6.80
CA GLY A 251 22.17 -19.01 7.36
C GLY A 251 22.08 -18.74 8.86
N GLU A 252 23.23 -18.38 9.44
CA GLU A 252 23.45 -18.31 10.90
C GLU A 252 22.49 -17.35 11.62
N LYS A 253 22.08 -16.26 10.96
CA LYS A 253 21.16 -15.24 11.48
C LYS A 253 19.76 -15.77 11.86
N TYR A 254 19.40 -16.98 11.42
CA TYR A 254 18.10 -17.59 11.67
C TYR A 254 18.15 -18.74 12.69
N GLU A 255 19.33 -19.25 13.05
CA GLU A 255 19.51 -20.47 13.86
C GLU A 255 18.78 -20.42 15.21
N ALA A 256 18.80 -19.25 15.85
CA ALA A 256 18.28 -19.07 17.21
C ALA A 256 16.77 -18.78 17.26
N LEU A 257 16.09 -18.61 16.12
CA LEU A 257 14.72 -18.07 16.08
C LEU A 257 13.67 -19.00 16.68
N LEU A 258 13.94 -20.31 16.72
CA LEU A 258 13.03 -21.32 17.27
C LEU A 258 13.51 -21.93 18.59
N ASP A 259 14.64 -21.44 19.14
CA ASP A 259 15.17 -21.95 20.40
C ASP A 259 14.11 -21.86 21.53
N PHE A 260 14.12 -22.83 22.44
CA PHE A 260 13.15 -22.89 23.52
C PHE A 260 13.52 -21.91 24.63
N ASP A 261 12.64 -20.94 24.88
CA ASP A 261 12.69 -20.11 26.08
C ASP A 261 12.06 -20.89 27.23
N SER A 262 12.90 -21.39 28.14
CA SER A 262 12.47 -22.17 29.30
C SER A 262 11.65 -21.36 30.31
N THR A 263 11.62 -20.04 30.19
CA THR A 263 10.83 -19.15 31.07
C THR A 263 9.43 -18.87 30.53
N ALA A 264 9.18 -19.15 29.24
CA ALA A 264 7.89 -18.93 28.60
C ALA A 264 6.95 -20.13 28.78
N ASN A 265 5.72 -19.87 29.26
CA ASN A 265 4.68 -20.89 29.38
C ASN A 265 3.60 -20.70 28.29
N TYR A 266 3.46 -21.70 27.42
CA TYR A 266 2.46 -21.76 26.34
C TYR A 266 1.32 -22.74 26.64
N THR A 267 1.32 -23.35 27.82
CA THR A 267 0.33 -24.35 28.23
C THR A 267 -0.99 -23.68 28.59
N THR A 268 -2.06 -24.25 28.06
CA THR A 268 -3.46 -23.91 28.33
C THR A 268 -4.21 -25.23 28.56
N LYS A 269 -5.44 -25.15 29.09
CA LYS A 269 -6.31 -26.34 29.22
C LYS A 269 -6.60 -27.04 27.88
N ALA A 270 -6.43 -26.35 26.76
CA ALA A 270 -6.75 -26.87 25.44
C ALA A 270 -5.55 -27.57 24.75
N ASN A 271 -4.33 -27.44 25.27
CA ASN A 271 -3.11 -27.92 24.61
C ASN A 271 -2.08 -28.54 25.58
N ASP A 272 -2.47 -28.87 26.81
CA ASP A 272 -1.61 -29.43 27.86
C ASP A 272 -1.03 -30.82 27.53
N THR A 273 -1.66 -31.53 26.59
CA THR A 273 -1.18 -32.81 26.06
C THR A 273 -0.21 -32.68 24.88
N LEU A 274 -0.01 -31.47 24.35
CA LEU A 274 0.89 -31.20 23.23
C LEU A 274 2.32 -30.90 23.72
N ASP A 275 3.31 -31.21 22.89
CA ASP A 275 4.70 -30.78 23.14
C ASP A 275 4.85 -29.25 23.00
N MET A 276 5.96 -28.69 23.49
CA MET A 276 6.18 -27.23 23.51
C MET A 276 6.09 -26.58 22.12
N ARG A 277 6.54 -27.27 21.07
CA ARG A 277 6.49 -26.79 19.68
C ARG A 277 5.04 -26.63 19.23
N LEU A 278 4.24 -27.67 19.43
CA LEU A 278 2.84 -27.65 19.05
C LEU A 278 2.05 -26.68 19.93
N GLN A 279 2.37 -26.58 21.22
CA GLN A 279 1.80 -25.56 22.11
C GLN A 279 2.02 -24.15 21.56
N ARG A 280 3.25 -23.81 21.13
CA ARG A 280 3.57 -22.51 20.50
C ARG A 280 2.72 -22.23 19.25
N LEU A 281 2.45 -23.25 18.44
CA LEU A 281 1.66 -23.09 17.21
C LEU A 281 0.17 -22.84 17.50
N VAL A 282 -0.39 -23.42 18.56
CA VAL A 282 -1.85 -23.39 18.83
C VAL A 282 -2.30 -22.32 19.82
N GLN A 283 -1.55 -21.23 19.95
CA GLN A 283 -1.92 -20.12 20.83
C GLN A 283 -3.12 -19.34 20.27
N TRP A 284 -4.16 -19.13 21.07
CA TRP A 284 -5.41 -18.47 20.62
C TRP A 284 -5.30 -16.96 20.40
N GLU A 285 -4.47 -16.26 21.18
CA GLU A 285 -4.36 -14.79 21.12
C GLU A 285 -3.05 -14.31 20.49
N ASN A 286 -2.06 -15.20 20.40
CA ASN A 286 -0.73 -14.88 19.93
C ASN A 286 -0.27 -15.87 18.85
N HIS A 287 -0.60 -15.55 17.60
CA HIS A 287 -0.24 -16.37 16.45
C HIS A 287 1.21 -16.17 15.96
N TYR A 288 2.08 -15.50 16.74
CA TYR A 288 3.45 -15.20 16.34
C TYR A 288 4.21 -16.42 15.83
N TYR A 289 4.19 -17.54 16.55
CA TYR A 289 4.92 -18.73 16.13
C TYR A 289 4.30 -19.38 14.88
N SER A 290 2.97 -19.35 14.69
CA SER A 290 2.37 -19.80 13.43
C SER A 290 2.97 -19.05 12.24
N TYR A 291 3.09 -17.72 12.34
CA TYR A 291 3.69 -16.90 11.29
C TYR A 291 5.20 -17.08 11.17
N LEU A 292 5.91 -17.24 12.29
CA LEU A 292 7.35 -17.44 12.30
C LEU A 292 7.74 -18.73 11.58
N TYR A 293 7.08 -19.85 11.90
CA TYR A 293 7.31 -21.11 11.19
C TYR A 293 6.97 -21.01 9.71
N THR A 294 5.89 -20.33 9.34
CA THR A 294 5.56 -20.08 7.93
C THR A 294 6.66 -19.29 7.22
N ALA A 295 7.17 -18.21 7.83
CA ALA A 295 8.25 -17.41 7.26
C ALA A 295 9.56 -18.19 7.12
N LEU A 296 9.91 -19.00 8.14
CA LEU A 296 11.10 -19.83 8.11
C LEU A 296 11.03 -20.92 7.03
N PHE A 297 9.90 -21.59 6.90
CA PHE A 297 9.66 -22.52 5.79
C PHE A 297 9.88 -21.84 4.43
N LEU A 298 9.29 -20.66 4.22
CA LEU A 298 9.43 -19.92 2.97
C LEU A 298 10.89 -19.55 2.71
N ARG A 299 11.63 -19.16 3.76
CA ARG A 299 13.06 -18.82 3.68
C ARG A 299 13.91 -20.03 3.29
N GLU A 300 13.65 -21.19 3.88
CA GLU A 300 14.35 -22.44 3.59
C GLU A 300 14.10 -22.92 2.16
N ILE A 301 12.84 -22.91 1.71
CA ILE A 301 12.47 -23.23 0.33
C ILE A 301 13.14 -22.28 -0.65
N LYS A 302 13.03 -20.96 -0.43
CA LYS A 302 13.70 -19.96 -1.26
C LYS A 302 15.19 -20.26 -1.38
N THR A 303 15.82 -20.60 -0.25
CA THR A 303 17.27 -20.85 -0.19
C THR A 303 17.66 -22.08 -1.02
N GLN A 304 16.89 -23.17 -0.92
CA GLN A 304 17.10 -24.36 -1.74
C GLN A 304 17.06 -24.02 -3.24
N TRP A 305 16.02 -23.31 -3.66
CA TRP A 305 15.78 -22.97 -5.06
C TRP A 305 16.83 -22.01 -5.62
N GLU A 306 17.25 -21.03 -4.84
CA GLU A 306 18.34 -20.11 -5.20
C GLU A 306 19.68 -20.84 -5.35
N LYS A 307 20.05 -21.71 -4.39
CA LYS A 307 21.28 -22.52 -4.47
C LYS A 307 21.29 -23.44 -5.70
N ALA A 308 20.11 -23.92 -6.11
CA ALA A 308 19.95 -24.74 -7.31
C ALA A 308 19.92 -23.94 -8.63
N GLY A 309 20.03 -22.60 -8.58
CA GLY A 309 20.04 -21.73 -9.77
C GLY A 309 18.65 -21.40 -10.35
N TYR A 310 17.59 -21.64 -9.59
CA TYR A 310 16.20 -21.39 -9.99
C TYR A 310 15.50 -20.49 -8.95
N PRO A 311 15.90 -19.23 -8.78
CA PRO A 311 15.27 -18.37 -7.77
C PRO A 311 13.75 -18.22 -8.01
N ILE A 312 12.98 -18.24 -6.91
CA ILE A 312 11.51 -18.14 -6.91
C ILE A 312 11.01 -17.05 -5.95
N ASP A 313 11.88 -16.11 -5.60
CA ASP A 313 11.62 -15.01 -4.68
C ASP A 313 10.39 -14.17 -5.05
N ASP A 314 10.14 -14.00 -6.35
CA ASP A 314 9.05 -13.24 -6.94
C ASP A 314 7.86 -14.11 -7.38
N ARG A 315 7.85 -15.39 -6.98
CA ARG A 315 6.84 -16.41 -7.33
C ARG A 315 6.01 -16.82 -6.11
N PRO A 316 5.18 -15.92 -5.55
CA PRO A 316 4.40 -16.20 -4.34
C PRO A 316 3.51 -17.44 -4.48
N GLU A 317 3.05 -17.74 -5.69
CA GLU A 317 2.20 -18.88 -6.00
C GLU A 317 2.96 -20.21 -5.92
N ILE A 318 4.25 -20.23 -6.29
CA ILE A 318 5.10 -21.42 -6.18
C ILE A 318 5.49 -21.64 -4.73
N LEU A 319 5.91 -20.57 -4.04
CA LEU A 319 6.24 -20.61 -2.63
C LEU A 319 5.06 -21.09 -1.77
N ALA A 320 3.86 -20.56 -2.00
CA ALA A 320 2.64 -20.99 -1.32
C ALA A 320 2.24 -22.43 -1.69
N SER A 321 2.41 -22.84 -2.95
CA SER A 321 2.18 -24.24 -3.36
C SER A 321 3.08 -25.19 -2.59
N LEU A 322 4.38 -24.87 -2.48
CA LEU A 322 5.35 -25.66 -1.74
C LEU A 322 5.08 -25.64 -0.24
N PHE A 323 4.62 -24.51 0.32
CA PHE A 323 4.17 -24.42 1.71
C PHE A 323 3.04 -25.40 2.01
N ASN A 324 2.00 -25.41 1.18
CA ASN A 324 0.87 -26.33 1.35
C ASN A 324 1.25 -27.80 1.11
N LEU A 325 2.16 -28.07 0.17
CA LEU A 325 2.58 -29.43 -0.19
C LEU A 325 3.67 -30.02 0.71
N GLY A 326 4.54 -29.19 1.30
CA GLY A 326 5.70 -29.56 2.13
C GLY A 326 7.02 -29.79 1.36
N PHE A 327 8.13 -29.88 2.11
CA PHE A 327 9.51 -29.96 1.58
C PHE A 327 9.74 -31.07 0.56
N GLN A 328 9.14 -32.24 0.75
CA GLN A 328 9.28 -33.39 -0.16
C GLN A 328 8.79 -33.12 -1.59
N ARG A 329 8.03 -32.04 -1.83
CA ARG A 329 7.59 -31.62 -3.16
C ARG A 329 8.44 -30.50 -3.74
N SER A 330 9.42 -29.99 -2.98
CA SER A 330 10.34 -28.95 -3.41
C SER A 330 11.46 -29.52 -4.27
N VAL A 331 11.23 -29.48 -5.58
CA VAL A 331 12.19 -29.93 -6.60
C VAL A 331 12.51 -28.74 -7.51
N PRO A 332 13.66 -28.07 -7.30
CA PRO A 332 14.06 -26.92 -8.10
C PRO A 332 14.15 -27.25 -9.60
N LYS A 333 13.56 -26.38 -10.44
CA LYS A 333 13.54 -26.54 -11.89
C LYS A 333 13.23 -25.22 -12.60
N PRO A 334 13.57 -25.06 -13.90
CA PRO A 334 13.36 -23.79 -14.61
C PRO A 334 11.89 -23.36 -14.71
N ASN A 335 10.97 -24.34 -14.84
CA ASN A 335 9.55 -24.10 -15.05
C ASN A 335 8.73 -24.78 -13.96
N PRO A 336 8.69 -24.22 -12.74
CA PRO A 336 7.83 -24.73 -11.67
C PRO A 336 6.35 -24.56 -12.03
N ALA A 337 5.53 -25.51 -11.60
CA ALA A 337 4.08 -25.47 -11.78
C ALA A 337 3.41 -25.08 -10.46
N VAL A 338 2.38 -24.24 -10.56
CA VAL A 338 1.52 -23.83 -9.45
C VAL A 338 0.60 -24.98 -9.07
N GLY A 339 0.30 -25.15 -7.78
CA GLY A 339 -0.58 -26.22 -7.31
C GLY A 339 -0.96 -26.11 -5.83
N GLY A 340 -0.90 -27.25 -5.14
CA GLY A 340 -1.42 -27.43 -3.78
C GLY A 340 -2.79 -28.10 -3.75
N SER A 341 -3.41 -28.14 -2.58
CA SER A 341 -4.76 -28.68 -2.40
C SER A 341 -5.76 -27.91 -3.28
N VAL A 342 -6.71 -28.64 -3.87
CA VAL A 342 -7.82 -28.07 -4.61
C VAL A 342 -9.04 -27.97 -3.70
N TYR A 343 -9.70 -26.83 -3.71
CA TYR A 343 -10.97 -26.63 -3.00
C TYR A 343 -11.91 -25.77 -3.85
N LYS A 344 -13.20 -26.06 -3.72
CA LYS A 344 -14.25 -25.43 -4.52
C LYS A 344 -14.86 -24.26 -3.77
N ILE A 345 -14.80 -23.05 -4.33
CA ILE A 345 -15.50 -21.89 -3.78
C ILE A 345 -16.69 -21.60 -4.68
N LYS A 346 -17.90 -21.73 -4.15
CA LYS A 346 -19.13 -21.75 -4.94
C LYS A 346 -19.08 -22.86 -6.01
N ASN A 347 -18.93 -22.50 -7.29
CA ASN A 347 -18.91 -23.43 -8.42
C ASN A 347 -17.56 -23.49 -9.13
N THR A 348 -16.54 -22.81 -8.59
CA THR A 348 -15.22 -22.66 -9.21
C THR A 348 -14.18 -23.39 -8.36
N ASP A 349 -13.35 -24.21 -9.00
CA ASP A 349 -12.24 -24.91 -8.35
C ASP A 349 -11.01 -24.00 -8.28
N TYR A 350 -10.39 -23.93 -7.11
CA TYR A 350 -9.20 -23.13 -6.86
C TYR A 350 -8.08 -24.01 -6.32
N THR A 351 -6.84 -23.70 -6.71
CA THR A 351 -5.64 -24.28 -6.09
C THR A 351 -5.14 -23.34 -4.98
N PHE A 352 -4.48 -23.91 -3.98
CA PHE A 352 -3.84 -23.12 -2.92
C PHE A 352 -2.92 -22.02 -3.47
N GLY A 353 -2.02 -22.39 -4.39
CA GLY A 353 -1.08 -21.47 -5.00
C GLY A 353 -1.76 -20.35 -5.80
N SER A 354 -2.84 -20.65 -6.54
CA SER A 354 -3.58 -19.62 -7.29
C SER A 354 -4.26 -18.62 -6.37
N VAL A 355 -4.87 -19.07 -5.26
CA VAL A 355 -5.47 -18.14 -4.28
C VAL A 355 -4.42 -17.25 -3.63
N ALA A 356 -3.26 -17.82 -3.29
CA ALA A 356 -2.14 -17.04 -2.76
C ALA A 356 -1.65 -15.99 -3.77
N TYR A 357 -1.53 -16.34 -5.06
CA TYR A 357 -1.18 -15.40 -6.13
C TYR A 357 -2.20 -14.25 -6.25
N GLU A 358 -3.48 -14.61 -6.32
CA GLU A 358 -4.58 -13.66 -6.48
C GLU A 358 -4.63 -12.70 -5.30
N PHE A 359 -4.51 -13.20 -4.07
CA PHE A 359 -4.38 -12.34 -2.90
C PHE A 359 -3.16 -11.43 -3.02
N PHE A 360 -1.98 -12.02 -3.25
CA PHE A 360 -0.73 -11.28 -3.28
C PHE A 360 -0.78 -10.11 -4.28
N TYR A 361 -1.33 -10.28 -5.48
CA TYR A 361 -1.35 -9.22 -6.50
C TYR A 361 -2.66 -8.42 -6.63
N SER A 362 -3.71 -8.74 -5.87
CA SER A 362 -5.00 -8.03 -5.96
C SER A 362 -5.01 -6.60 -5.46
N GLY A 363 -4.02 -6.21 -4.64
CA GLY A 363 -4.05 -4.95 -3.88
C GLY A 363 -4.97 -4.98 -2.64
N GLU A 364 -5.69 -6.09 -2.41
CA GLU A 364 -6.50 -6.25 -1.20
C GLU A 364 -5.59 -6.27 0.04
N LEU A 365 -6.00 -5.57 1.10
CA LEU A 365 -5.22 -5.32 2.32
C LEU A 365 -3.84 -4.66 2.10
N ALA A 366 -3.58 -3.99 0.96
CA ALA A 366 -2.28 -3.35 0.72
C ALA A 366 -1.99 -2.15 1.65
N ASP A 367 -3.02 -1.57 2.27
CA ASP A 367 -2.91 -0.56 3.32
C ASP A 367 -2.42 -1.15 4.65
N VAL A 368 -2.77 -2.40 4.94
CA VAL A 368 -2.36 -3.12 6.15
C VAL A 368 -1.04 -3.88 5.92
N PHE A 369 -0.95 -4.61 4.82
CA PHE A 369 0.20 -5.42 4.40
C PHE A 369 0.70 -4.94 3.02
N PRO A 370 1.47 -3.83 3.01
CA PRO A 370 1.94 -3.21 1.78
C PRO A 370 3.03 -4.04 1.11
N TYR A 371 3.12 -3.90 -0.22
CA TYR A 371 4.18 -4.48 -1.03
C TYR A 371 5.55 -3.98 -0.58
N LYS A 372 6.50 -4.90 -0.49
CA LYS A 372 7.93 -4.61 -0.30
C LYS A 372 8.64 -4.62 -1.64
N LYS A 373 9.80 -3.97 -1.67
CA LYS A 373 10.70 -4.01 -2.84
C LYS A 373 11.23 -5.42 -3.09
N LEU A 374 11.45 -6.18 -2.01
CA LEU A 374 11.92 -7.55 -2.00
C LEU A 374 10.99 -8.36 -1.10
N SER A 375 10.55 -9.53 -1.55
CA SER A 375 9.79 -10.46 -0.71
C SER A 375 10.65 -11.16 0.35
N PHE A 376 11.96 -11.18 0.13
CA PHE A 376 12.98 -11.73 1.02
C PHE A 376 14.06 -10.69 1.25
N ASP A 377 13.96 -9.97 2.36
CA ASP A 377 14.94 -8.99 2.83
C ASP A 377 15.88 -9.60 3.88
N GLU A 378 16.90 -8.84 4.29
CA GLU A 378 17.71 -9.12 5.46
C GLU A 378 16.90 -8.90 6.76
N PRO A 379 17.11 -9.71 7.81
CA PRO A 379 16.47 -9.46 9.08
C PRO A 379 17.00 -8.16 9.69
N ARG A 380 16.10 -7.38 10.26
CA ARG A 380 16.42 -6.12 10.95
C ARG A 380 16.88 -6.36 12.38
N THR A 381 16.48 -7.49 12.95
CA THR A 381 16.86 -7.92 14.29
C THR A 381 17.42 -9.33 14.18
N VAL A 382 18.67 -9.51 14.61
CA VAL A 382 19.33 -10.82 14.66
C VAL A 382 19.34 -11.30 16.10
N ILE A 383 18.73 -12.46 16.35
CA ILE A 383 18.76 -13.13 17.64
C ILE A 383 19.98 -14.05 17.65
N LYS A 384 20.82 -13.93 18.67
CA LYS A 384 22.03 -14.76 18.84
C LYS A 384 21.82 -15.74 19.99
N ARG A 385 22.38 -16.95 19.83
CA ARG A 385 22.54 -17.88 20.96
C ARG A 385 23.53 -17.28 21.98
N PRO A 386 23.29 -17.42 23.29
CA PRO A 386 24.27 -17.07 24.29
C PRO A 386 25.55 -17.90 24.08
N ASP A 387 26.71 -17.27 24.25
CA ASP A 387 28.00 -17.93 24.08
C ASP A 387 28.21 -18.94 25.23
N PRO A 388 28.57 -20.21 24.97
CA PRO A 388 28.71 -21.22 26.03
C PRO A 388 29.85 -20.95 27.04
N LYS A 389 30.54 -19.81 26.94
CA LYS A 389 31.68 -19.42 27.77
C LYS A 389 31.35 -18.31 28.79
N GLU A 390 30.08 -17.89 28.89
CA GLU A 390 29.64 -16.87 29.86
C GLU A 390 28.88 -17.42 31.07
N ASP A 391 28.89 -18.75 31.30
CA ASP A 391 28.37 -19.39 32.53
C ASP A 391 29.50 -19.91 33.45
#